data_AF-A0A2T3ZAV0-F1
#
_entry.id   AF-A0A2T3ZAV0-F1
#
_cell.length_a   1.000
_cell.length_b   1.000
_cell.length_c   1.000
_cell.angle_alpha   90.00
_cell.angle_beta   90.00
_cell.angle_gamma   90.00
#
_symmetry.space_group_name_H-M   'P 1'
#
loop_
_entity.id
_entity.type
_entity.pdbx_description
1 polymer ?
#
loop_
_entity_poly.entity_id
_entity_poly.type
_entity_poly.pdbx_seq_one_letter_code
_entity_poly.pdbx_strand_id
1 'polypeptide(L)'
;MRLKSAFAKEAYKGRRLLWHAAKVVGIANEYLVSAPSEIIRVFMAYTFIMAYSTYGSRITSTTGDKLPLRLDLPCHEDTARRCSVVDRISTGGPAGLGSIENVYSDRCVSALSRDAQIIMQRLGCWVMDEKFSKILRIFESKEL
;
A
#
# COMPACT_ATOMS: atom_id res chain seq x y z
N MET A 1 20.56 -5.44 1.98
CA MET A 1 19.53 -6.22 1.22
C MET A 1 18.65 -7.17 2.09
N ARG A 2 18.31 -6.85 3.35
CA ARG A 2 17.46 -7.75 4.17
C ARG A 2 15.98 -7.71 3.77
N LEU A 3 15.43 -6.53 3.49
CA LEU A 3 14.01 -6.34 3.18
C LEU A 3 13.59 -7.02 1.85
N LYS A 4 14.41 -6.84 0.80
CA LYS A 4 14.22 -7.51 -0.49
C LYS A 4 14.23 -9.04 -0.35
N SER A 5 15.16 -9.58 0.44
CA SER A 5 15.22 -11.04 0.71
C SER A 5 13.98 -11.53 1.47
N ALA A 6 13.49 -10.74 2.44
CA ALA A 6 12.31 -11.08 3.24
C ALA A 6 11.05 -11.13 2.38
N PHE A 7 10.85 -10.14 1.50
CA PHE A 7 9.72 -10.14 0.57
C PHE A 7 9.83 -11.22 -0.51
N ALA A 8 11.04 -11.58 -0.94
CA ALA A 8 11.25 -12.67 -1.89
C ALA A 8 10.94 -14.05 -1.28
N LYS A 9 11.35 -14.28 -0.02
CA LYS A 9 11.14 -15.56 0.68
C LYS A 9 9.66 -15.86 0.92
N GLU A 10 8.86 -14.83 1.18
CA GLU A 10 7.44 -14.97 1.53
C GLU A 10 6.54 -14.10 0.63
N ALA A 11 6.69 -14.21 -0.69
CA ALA A 11 6.01 -13.35 -1.66
C ALA A 11 4.47 -13.31 -1.49
N TYR A 12 3.85 -14.47 -1.27
CA TYR A 12 2.41 -14.58 -0.99
C TYR A 12 1.99 -13.81 0.27
N LYS A 13 2.74 -14.00 1.37
CA LYS A 13 2.46 -13.32 2.64
C LYS A 13 2.66 -11.82 2.51
N GLY A 14 3.71 -11.38 1.81
CA GLY A 14 3.96 -9.98 1.51
C GLY A 14 2.79 -9.35 0.75
N ARG A 15 2.27 -10.05 -0.27
CA ARG A 15 1.11 -9.59 -1.04
C ARG A 15 -0.20 -9.57 -0.24
N ARG A 16 -0.39 -10.53 0.66
CA ARG A 16 -1.53 -10.53 1.59
C ARG A 16 -1.47 -9.35 2.56
N LEU A 17 -0.28 -9.07 3.12
CA LEU A 17 -0.05 -7.90 3.98
C LEU A 17 -0.26 -6.59 3.22
N LEU A 18 0.12 -6.52 1.93
CA LEU A 18 -0.16 -5.38 1.06
C LEU A 18 -1.66 -5.12 0.96
N TRP A 19 -2.46 -6.16 0.74
CA TRP A 19 -3.92 -6.04 0.70
C TRP A 19 -4.49 -5.54 2.05
N HIS A 20 -4.00 -6.05 3.18
CA HIS A 20 -4.43 -5.57 4.50
C HIS A 20 -4.06 -4.10 4.74
N ALA A 21 -2.84 -3.69 4.37
CA ALA A 21 -2.41 -2.29 4.48
C ALA A 21 -3.28 -1.38 3.60
N ALA A 22 -3.59 -1.81 2.37
CA ALA A 22 -4.48 -1.10 1.47
C ALA A 22 -5.90 -0.91 2.04
N LYS A 23 -6.43 -1.91 2.77
CA LYS A 23 -7.72 -1.78 3.49
C LYS A 23 -7.67 -0.73 4.59
N VAL A 24 -6.59 -0.65 5.36
CA VAL A 24 -6.43 0.40 6.38
C VAL A 24 -6.49 1.79 5.73
N VAL A 25 -5.82 1.97 4.58
CA VAL A 25 -5.87 3.21 3.81
C VAL A 25 -7.27 3.49 3.27
N GLY A 26 -7.96 2.49 2.73
CA GLY A 26 -9.34 2.62 2.24
C GLY A 26 -10.30 3.06 3.34
N ILE A 27 -10.24 2.40 4.50
CA ILE A 27 -11.06 2.74 5.68
C ILE A 27 -10.77 4.17 6.14
N ALA A 28 -9.51 4.56 6.25
CA ALA A 28 -9.16 5.91 6.69
C ALA A 28 -9.59 7.00 5.70
N ASN A 29 -9.66 6.70 4.41
CA ASN A 29 -10.17 7.63 3.41
C ASN A 29 -11.69 7.85 3.50
N GLU A 30 -12.43 6.80 3.89
CA GLU A 30 -13.89 6.81 4.05
C GLU A 30 -14.33 7.33 5.42
N TYR A 31 -13.64 6.91 6.49
CA TYR A 31 -13.93 7.24 7.88
C TYR A 31 -12.72 7.93 8.52
N LEU A 32 -12.67 9.26 8.39
CA LEU A 32 -11.64 10.06 9.02
C LEU A 32 -11.84 10.11 10.54
N VAL A 33 -11.01 9.37 11.27
CA VAL A 33 -10.96 9.39 12.74
C VAL A 33 -9.57 9.83 13.18
N SER A 34 -9.47 11.03 13.76
CA SER A 34 -8.19 11.63 14.23
C SER A 34 -7.65 11.02 15.53
N ALA A 35 -7.96 9.76 15.83
CA ALA A 35 -7.41 9.09 17.00
C ALA A 35 -5.93 8.74 16.77
N PRO A 36 -5.03 8.91 17.77
CA PRO A 36 -3.60 8.62 17.62
C PRO A 36 -3.32 7.20 17.09
N SER A 37 -4.12 6.22 17.50
CA SER A 37 -4.03 4.84 17.02
C SER A 37 -4.30 4.70 15.52
N GLU A 38 -5.27 5.44 14.98
CA GLU A 38 -5.59 5.39 13.55
C GLU A 38 -4.51 6.07 12.72
N ILE A 39 -4.00 7.21 13.19
CA ILE A 39 -2.89 7.92 12.53
C ILE A 39 -1.67 7.00 12.38
N ILE A 40 -1.28 6.29 13.45
CA ILE A 40 -0.13 5.38 13.41
C ILE A 40 -0.42 4.19 12.48
N ARG A 41 -1.63 3.63 12.48
CA ARG A 41 -2.02 2.54 11.57
C ARG A 41 -1.93 2.96 10.12
N VAL A 42 -2.43 4.15 9.77
CA VAL A 42 -2.35 4.69 8.41
C VAL A 42 -0.90 4.92 8.00
N PHE A 43 -0.07 5.48 8.90
CA PHE A 43 1.36 5.69 8.63
C PHE A 43 2.08 4.37 8.34
N MET A 44 1.87 3.36 9.20
CA MET A 44 2.46 2.04 9.04
C MET A 44 1.99 1.36 7.75
N ALA A 45 0.71 1.53 7.40
CA ALA A 45 0.15 1.00 6.17
C ALA A 45 0.84 1.60 4.93
N TYR A 46 0.91 2.93 4.82
CA TYR A 46 1.61 3.58 3.70
C TYR A 46 3.09 3.19 3.64
N THR A 47 3.78 3.17 4.78
CA THR A 47 5.19 2.75 4.87
C THR A 47 5.37 1.33 4.35
N PHE A 48 4.50 0.40 4.76
CA PHE A 48 4.53 -0.97 4.29
C PHE A 48 4.28 -1.05 2.78
N ILE A 49 3.27 -0.32 2.27
CA ILE A 49 2.93 -0.31 0.83
C ILE A 49 4.13 0.20 0.02
N MET A 50 4.76 1.31 0.42
CA MET A 50 5.94 1.85 -0.28
C MET A 50 7.14 0.90 -0.21
N ALA A 51 7.38 0.27 0.93
CA ALA A 51 8.43 -0.73 1.08
C ALA A 51 8.17 -1.95 0.17
N TYR A 52 6.93 -2.40 0.09
CA TYR A 52 6.54 -3.49 -0.81
C TYR A 52 6.65 -3.08 -2.28
N SER A 53 6.23 -1.87 -2.66
CA SER A 53 6.37 -1.37 -4.03
C SER A 53 7.84 -1.26 -4.47
N THR A 54 8.73 -0.92 -3.54
CA THR A 54 10.16 -0.74 -3.80
C THR A 54 10.95 -2.05 -3.81
N TYR A 55 10.67 -2.95 -2.86
CA TYR A 55 11.49 -4.14 -2.62
C TYR A 55 10.76 -5.47 -2.82
N GLY A 56 9.44 -5.42 -3.00
CA GLY A 56 8.59 -6.59 -3.14
C GLY A 56 8.88 -7.37 -4.43
N SER A 57 8.65 -8.68 -4.36
CA SER A 57 8.75 -9.52 -5.55
C SER A 57 7.66 -9.12 -6.56
N ARG A 58 8.07 -8.89 -7.80
CA ARG A 58 7.15 -8.71 -8.93
C ARG A 58 6.65 -10.10 -9.30
N ILE A 59 5.53 -10.52 -8.69
CA ILE A 59 4.85 -11.74 -9.11
C ILE A 59 4.19 -11.42 -10.45
N THR A 60 4.90 -11.71 -11.54
CA THR A 60 4.40 -11.57 -12.89
C THR A 60 3.34 -12.63 -13.12
N SER A 61 2.07 -12.24 -13.11
CA SER A 61 1.01 -13.07 -13.67
C SER A 61 1.31 -13.24 -15.15
N THR A 62 1.53 -14.48 -15.60
CA THR A 62 1.83 -14.86 -17.01
C THR A 62 0.70 -14.54 -17.98
N THR A 63 -0.44 -14.01 -17.50
CA THR A 63 -1.60 -13.64 -18.32
C THR A 63 -1.64 -12.12 -18.52
N GLY A 64 -1.20 -11.69 -19.71
CA GLY A 64 -0.96 -10.30 -20.09
C GLY A 64 -2.18 -9.40 -20.31
N ASP A 65 -3.29 -9.56 -19.56
CA ASP A 65 -4.48 -8.73 -19.82
C ASP A 65 -5.43 -8.52 -18.61
N LYS A 66 -4.97 -8.80 -17.38
CA LYS A 66 -5.82 -8.64 -16.20
C LYS A 66 -5.77 -7.19 -15.67
N LEU A 67 -6.86 -6.45 -15.83
CA LEU A 67 -7.10 -5.10 -15.28
C LEU A 67 -6.57 -4.99 -13.84
N PRO A 68 -5.92 -3.89 -13.39
CA PRO A 68 -5.35 -3.83 -12.04
C PRO A 68 -6.38 -4.04 -10.92
N LEU A 69 -6.07 -4.88 -9.93
CA LEU A 69 -6.95 -5.05 -8.77
C LEU A 69 -6.85 -3.85 -7.85
N ARG A 70 -7.96 -3.15 -7.60
CA ARG A 70 -8.04 -2.09 -6.60
C ARG A 70 -8.13 -2.68 -5.19
N LEU A 71 -7.10 -2.43 -4.38
CA LEU A 71 -6.93 -3.02 -3.05
C LEU A 71 -7.57 -2.19 -1.91
N ASP A 72 -7.75 -0.88 -2.10
CA ASP A 72 -8.43 0.05 -1.17
C ASP A 72 -9.94 -0.14 -1.13
N LEU A 73 -10.54 -0.45 -2.28
CA LEU A 73 -11.98 -0.44 -2.41
C LEU A 73 -12.59 -1.47 -1.44
N PRO A 74 -13.57 -1.08 -0.60
CA PRO A 74 -14.17 -1.99 0.36
C PRO A 74 -14.78 -3.20 -0.35
N CYS A 75 -14.51 -4.40 0.18
CA CYS A 75 -15.19 -5.63 -0.24
C CYS A 75 -16.53 -5.73 0.50
N HIS A 76 -17.44 -4.80 0.25
CA HIS A 76 -18.82 -4.92 0.74
C HIS A 76 -19.52 -6.02 -0.05
N GLU A 77 -19.99 -7.04 0.69
CA GLU A 77 -20.93 -8.13 0.37
C GLU A 77 -20.73 -8.98 -0.89
N ASP A 78 -19.85 -8.59 -1.81
CA ASP A 78 -19.61 -9.33 -3.03
C ASP A 78 -18.62 -10.47 -2.79
N THR A 79 -19.17 -11.65 -2.52
CA THR A 79 -18.41 -12.90 -2.35
C THR A 79 -17.54 -13.19 -3.57
N ALA A 80 -18.00 -12.85 -4.78
CA ALA A 80 -17.22 -13.04 -6.00
C ALA A 80 -15.98 -12.14 -6.00
N ARG A 81 -16.10 -10.90 -5.52
CA ARG A 81 -14.95 -10.00 -5.37
C ARG A 81 -13.96 -10.48 -4.31
N ARG A 82 -14.43 -11.02 -3.19
CA ARG A 82 -13.53 -11.62 -2.17
C ARG A 82 -12.75 -12.80 -2.74
N CYS A 83 -13.41 -13.70 -3.46
CA CYS A 83 -12.75 -14.81 -4.15
C CYS A 83 -11.72 -14.32 -5.18
N SER A 84 -12.06 -13.30 -5.97
CA SER A 84 -11.16 -12.67 -6.95
C SER A 84 -9.93 -12.03 -6.30
N VAL A 85 -10.11 -11.38 -5.15
CA VAL A 85 -8.99 -10.81 -4.37
C VAL A 85 -8.08 -11.91 -3.83
N VAL A 86 -8.63 -12.98 -3.24
CA VAL A 86 -7.83 -14.10 -2.71
C VAL A 86 -7.08 -14.82 -3.84
N ASP A 87 -7.74 -15.04 -4.98
CA ASP A 87 -7.10 -15.58 -6.17
C ASP A 87 -5.95 -14.68 -6.64
N ARG A 88 -6.15 -13.35 -6.72
CA ARG A 88 -5.09 -12.40 -7.11
C ARG A 88 -4.00 -12.19 -6.09
N ILE A 89 -4.25 -12.42 -4.80
CA ILE A 89 -3.18 -12.47 -3.79
C ILE A 89 -2.32 -13.72 -4.02
N SER A 90 -2.93 -14.83 -4.43
CA SER A 90 -2.26 -16.11 -4.67
C SER A 90 -1.49 -16.13 -5.99
N THR A 91 -2.11 -15.66 -7.08
CA THR A 91 -1.58 -15.70 -8.45
C THR A 91 -0.70 -14.50 -8.81
N GLY A 92 -0.78 -13.40 -8.06
CA GLY A 92 0.00 -12.19 -8.34
C GLY A 92 -0.67 -11.23 -9.31
N GLY A 93 0.15 -10.41 -10.00
CA GLY A 93 -0.29 -9.46 -11.02
C GLY A 93 -0.47 -8.01 -10.57
N PRO A 94 -0.88 -7.09 -11.47
CA PRO A 94 -1.02 -5.66 -11.19
C PRO A 94 -2.06 -5.39 -10.09
N ALA A 95 -1.75 -4.46 -9.19
CA ALA A 95 -2.65 -4.04 -8.12
C ALA A 95 -2.50 -2.53 -7.87
N GLY A 96 -3.61 -1.83 -7.69
CA GLY A 96 -3.68 -0.38 -7.48
C GLY A 96 -4.32 -0.01 -6.14
N LEU A 97 -4.13 1.25 -5.76
CA LEU A 97 -4.58 1.84 -4.49
C LEU A 97 -4.58 3.37 -4.63
N GLY A 98 -5.52 4.10 -4.04
CA GLY A 98 -5.51 5.57 -4.05
C GLY A 98 -5.34 6.14 -5.46
N SER A 99 -4.35 7.01 -5.66
CA SER A 99 -4.02 7.58 -6.97
C SER A 99 -3.22 6.66 -7.90
N ILE A 100 -2.74 5.50 -7.43
CA ILE A 100 -1.89 4.59 -8.23
C ILE A 100 -2.69 3.46 -8.88
N GLU A 101 -2.41 3.22 -10.15
CA GLU A 101 -2.98 2.08 -10.90
C GLU A 101 -2.22 0.78 -10.62
N ASN A 102 -0.91 0.87 -10.40
CA ASN A 102 -0.06 -0.30 -10.19
C ASN A 102 1.06 -0.01 -9.16
N VAL A 103 1.13 -0.84 -8.11
CA VAL A 103 2.16 -0.83 -7.07
C VAL A 103 3.58 -1.09 -7.59
N TYR A 104 3.70 -1.61 -8.82
CA TYR A 104 4.99 -1.86 -9.46
C TYR A 104 5.42 -0.75 -10.45
N SER A 105 4.64 0.34 -10.57
CA SER A 105 4.97 1.45 -11.46
C SER A 105 6.11 2.32 -10.92
N ASP A 106 6.90 2.92 -11.83
CA ASP A 106 8.10 3.69 -11.44
C ASP A 106 7.79 4.96 -10.64
N ARG A 107 6.58 5.51 -10.79
CA ARG A 107 6.09 6.68 -10.03
C ARG A 107 5.23 6.31 -8.83
N CYS A 108 5.14 5.02 -8.49
CA CYS A 108 4.29 4.53 -7.41
C CYS A 108 4.63 5.17 -6.06
N VAL A 109 5.92 5.17 -5.69
CA VAL A 109 6.35 5.61 -4.36
C VAL A 109 6.10 7.11 -4.16
N SER A 110 6.35 7.94 -5.16
CA SER A 110 6.11 9.38 -5.06
C SER A 110 4.61 9.72 -5.00
N ALA A 111 3.78 9.00 -5.75
CA ALA A 111 2.32 9.13 -5.68
C ALA A 111 1.78 8.68 -4.30
N LEU A 112 2.25 7.55 -3.77
CA LEU A 112 1.88 7.07 -2.44
C LEU A 112 2.34 7.99 -1.31
N SER A 113 3.55 8.56 -1.42
CA SER A 113 4.07 9.56 -0.47
C SER A 113 3.17 10.79 -0.43
N ARG A 114 2.73 11.28 -1.60
CA ARG A 114 1.77 12.38 -1.69
C ARG A 114 0.41 12.03 -1.10
N ASP A 115 -0.15 10.87 -1.45
CA ASP A 115 -1.42 10.40 -0.88
C ASP A 115 -1.34 10.31 0.66
N ALA A 116 -0.20 9.80 1.19
CA ALA A 116 0.05 9.73 2.62
C ALA A 116 0.10 11.11 3.28
N GLN A 117 0.77 12.09 2.66
CA GLN A 117 0.81 13.46 3.20
C GLN A 117 -0.58 14.09 3.25
N ILE A 118 -1.38 13.94 2.19
CA ILE A 118 -2.75 14.47 2.11
C ILE A 118 -3.62 13.87 3.23
N ILE A 119 -3.60 12.55 3.42
CA ILE A 119 -4.43 11.93 4.46
C ILE A 119 -3.94 12.30 5.88
N MET A 120 -2.63 12.44 6.09
CA MET A 120 -2.08 12.85 7.39
C MET A 120 -2.46 14.28 7.76
N GLN A 121 -2.49 15.18 6.77
CA GLN A 121 -3.01 16.54 6.94
C GLN A 121 -4.49 16.52 7.31
N ARG A 122 -5.30 15.72 6.60
CA ARG A 122 -6.74 15.56 6.88
C ARG A 122 -7.02 14.97 8.26
N LEU A 123 -6.16 14.08 8.75
CA LEU A 123 -6.27 13.49 10.09
C LEU A 123 -5.81 14.44 11.21
N GLY A 124 -5.27 15.62 10.90
CA GLY A 124 -4.92 16.64 11.89
C GLY A 124 -3.62 16.34 12.66
N CYS A 125 -2.62 15.74 12.00
CA CYS A 125 -1.37 15.27 12.61
C CYS A 125 -0.34 16.36 13.01
N TRP A 126 -0.78 17.56 13.42
CA TRP A 126 0.02 18.80 13.51
C TRP A 126 1.17 18.82 14.53
N VAL A 127 1.46 17.72 15.26
CA VAL A 127 2.62 17.60 16.17
C VAL A 127 3.60 16.50 15.71
N MET A 128 3.22 15.67 14.73
CA MET A 128 3.99 14.50 14.28
C MET A 128 4.38 14.57 12.79
N ASP A 129 3.94 15.60 12.05
CA ASP A 129 4.14 15.73 10.61
C ASP A 129 5.63 15.82 10.20
N GLU A 130 6.46 16.51 10.98
CA GLU A 130 7.89 16.67 10.71
C GLU A 130 8.64 15.33 10.77
N LYS A 131 8.29 14.49 11.75
CA LYS A 131 8.95 13.19 11.96
C LYS A 131 8.56 12.20 10.87
N PHE A 132 7.28 12.15 10.48
CA PHE A 132 6.82 11.26 9.42
C PHE A 132 7.27 11.73 8.02
N SER A 133 7.21 13.03 7.74
CA SER A 133 7.68 13.59 6.47
C SER A 133 9.18 13.32 6.25
N LYS A 134 9.98 13.33 7.32
CA LYS A 134 11.40 12.97 7.25
C LYS A 134 11.62 11.50 6.89
N ILE A 135 10.82 10.58 7.44
CA ILE A 135 10.88 9.15 7.10
C ILE A 135 10.48 8.93 5.63
N LEU A 136 9.40 9.59 5.17
CA LEU A 136 8.96 9.49 3.78
C LEU A 136 10.03 9.97 2.79
N ARG A 137 10.71 11.08 3.11
CA ARG A 137 11.80 11.63 2.27
C ARG A 137 13.02 10.71 2.14
N ILE A 138 13.33 9.91 3.17
CA ILE A 138 14.40 8.91 3.08
C ILE A 138 14.12 7.92 1.93
N PHE A 139 12.87 7.48 1.80
CA PHE A 139 12.48 6.58 0.72
C PHE A 139 12.44 7.26 -0.67
N GLU A 140 12.18 8.56 -0.76
CA GLU A 140 12.23 9.32 -2.02
C GLU A 140 13.65 9.50 -2.56
N SER A 141 14.63 9.66 -1.67
CA SER A 141 16.03 9.97 -2.04
C SER A 141 16.81 8.79 -2.62
N LYS A 142 16.28 7.55 -2.59
CA LYS A 142 17.01 6.30 -2.91
C LYS A 142 18.34 6.11 -2.16
N GLU A 143 18.66 6.91 -1.15
CA GLU A 143 19.85 6.73 -0.33
C GLU A 143 19.62 5.63 0.72
N LEU A 144 20.18 4.45 0.45
CA LEU A 144 20.32 3.32 1.36
C LEU A 144 21.65 2.61 1.10
#